data_AF-A0A9P8D522-F1
#
_entry.id   AF-A0A9P8D522-F1
#
_cell.length_a   1.000
_cell.length_b   1.000
_cell.length_c   1.000
_cell.angle_alpha   90.00
_cell.angle_beta   90.00
_cell.angle_gamma   90.00
#
_symmetry.space_group_name_H-M   'P 1'
#
loop_
_entity.id
_entity.type
_entity.pdbx_description
1 polymer ?
#
loop_
_entity_poly.entity_id
_entity_poly.type
_entity_poly.pdbx_seq_one_letter_code
_entity_poly.pdbx_strand_id
1 'polypeptide(L)'
;MPFFTRSYLHQNIARQRHLQDRSFGSLVQAICSLVLLQPVQSQEKRSWPNREARADAHLALAVNLHSQSDLGQSPTLETIMTSVFLFACQFCKGNFDAARFRLREAAALAEVMNLDKPESYGRIGDTEKQRRLRTLISLTIIERIYSVQRDYIPATKLLSRNKLQELQNAIASSHDRGESENIIAMECISNMLEQVDFIDPDIIKCWKGFCWEEEAPTHVTRSTILALLRRYRIPPQFSGLSGVDTHAQHADILVTRHWIRIKLWSLANSHGYVEALSDEEEFRHEYAVTIASEALDTCLQFQMTSLEVHGIGLHNKSTYTRLSMSCPFSQT
;
A
#
# COMPACT_ATOMS: atom_id res chain seq x y z
N MET A 1 10.90 -7.89 -0.12
CA MET A 1 10.11 -6.88 -0.89
C MET A 1 9.33 -7.63 -1.95
N PRO A 2 8.04 -7.32 -2.17
CA PRO A 2 7.17 -8.13 -3.04
C PRO A 2 7.51 -8.04 -4.55
N PHE A 3 8.32 -7.06 -4.94
CA PHE A 3 8.57 -6.68 -6.34
C PHE A 3 9.76 -7.42 -6.97
N PHE A 4 10.82 -7.60 -6.19
CA PHE A 4 12.05 -8.24 -6.62
C PHE A 4 12.48 -9.24 -5.56
N THR A 5 12.82 -10.46 -5.99
CA THR A 5 13.37 -11.46 -5.09
C THR A 5 14.73 -11.01 -4.58
N ARG A 6 15.09 -11.48 -3.38
CA ARG A 6 16.42 -11.20 -2.81
C ARG A 6 17.52 -11.69 -3.76
N SER A 7 17.36 -12.87 -4.34
CA SER A 7 18.27 -13.44 -5.33
C SER A 7 18.43 -12.55 -6.57
N TYR A 8 17.34 -11.98 -7.08
CA TYR A 8 17.40 -11.05 -8.22
C TYR A 8 18.30 -9.85 -7.93
N LEU A 9 18.10 -9.18 -6.78
CA LEU A 9 18.91 -8.01 -6.42
C LEU A 9 20.38 -8.38 -6.23
N HIS A 10 20.68 -9.43 -5.45
CA HIS A 10 22.07 -9.84 -5.19
C HIS A 10 22.81 -10.23 -6.47
N GLN A 11 22.19 -11.00 -7.36
CA GLN A 11 22.83 -11.43 -8.61
C GLN A 11 23.12 -10.24 -9.53
N ASN A 12 22.18 -9.31 -9.68
CA ASN A 12 22.38 -8.13 -10.53
C ASN A 12 23.40 -7.14 -9.94
N ILE A 13 23.45 -7.00 -8.61
CA ILE A 13 24.48 -6.20 -7.93
C ILE A 13 25.86 -6.83 -8.09
N ALA A 14 25.98 -8.15 -7.89
CA ALA A 14 27.24 -8.89 -8.04
C ALA A 14 27.80 -8.79 -9.48
N ARG A 15 26.91 -8.77 -10.48
CA ARG A 15 27.26 -8.53 -11.89
C ARG A 15 27.52 -7.05 -12.24
N GLN A 16 27.51 -6.16 -11.25
CA GLN A 16 27.72 -4.72 -11.43
C GLN A 16 26.73 -4.06 -12.41
N ARG A 17 25.53 -4.64 -12.60
CA ARG A 17 24.52 -4.07 -13.51
C ARG A 17 24.15 -2.63 -13.14
N HIS A 18 24.19 -2.29 -11.85
CA HIS A 18 23.88 -0.95 -11.34
C HIS A 18 24.83 0.15 -11.84
N LEU A 19 26.00 -0.22 -12.39
CA LEU A 19 26.95 0.71 -13.01
C LEU A 19 26.69 0.91 -14.51
N GLN A 20 26.04 -0.05 -15.17
CA GLN A 20 25.87 -0.08 -16.62
C GLN A 20 24.44 0.21 -17.06
N ASP A 21 23.47 -0.33 -16.32
CA ASP A 21 22.04 -0.10 -16.50
C ASP A 21 21.59 1.01 -15.54
N ARG A 22 21.25 2.16 -16.13
CA ARG A 22 20.81 3.33 -15.38
C ARG A 22 19.51 3.11 -14.61
N SER A 23 18.54 2.38 -15.17
CA SER A 23 17.25 2.12 -14.52
C SER A 23 17.45 1.26 -13.27
N PHE A 24 18.26 0.21 -13.39
CA PHE A 24 18.63 -0.63 -12.24
C PHE A 24 19.52 0.13 -11.25
N GLY A 25 20.46 0.95 -11.73
CA GLY A 25 21.28 1.82 -10.89
C GLY A 25 20.43 2.77 -10.06
N SER A 26 19.48 3.48 -10.69
CA SER A 26 18.56 4.39 -10.02
C SER A 26 17.72 3.68 -8.94
N LEU A 27 17.19 2.49 -9.27
CA LEU A 27 16.44 1.65 -8.33
C LEU A 27 17.26 1.32 -7.09
N VAL A 28 18.51 0.87 -7.27
CA VAL A 28 19.41 0.53 -6.16
C VAL A 28 19.66 1.75 -5.27
N GLN A 29 19.90 2.93 -5.87
CA GLN A 29 20.11 4.17 -5.12
C GLN A 29 18.86 4.59 -4.32
N ALA A 30 17.67 4.46 -4.91
CA ALA A 30 16.41 4.76 -4.23
C ALA A 30 16.15 3.80 -3.05
N ILE A 31 16.43 2.50 -3.21
CA ILE A 31 16.35 1.51 -2.13
C ILE A 31 17.34 1.86 -1.01
N CYS A 32 18.60 2.19 -1.34
CA CYS A 32 19.59 2.59 -0.35
C CYS A 32 19.16 3.84 0.44
N SER A 33 18.61 4.85 -0.24
CA SER A 33 18.07 6.04 0.42
C SER A 33 16.94 5.69 1.38
N LEU A 34 15.97 4.86 0.96
CA LEU A 34 14.86 4.46 1.82
C LEU A 34 15.32 3.70 3.06
N VAL A 35 16.25 2.75 2.92
CA VAL A 35 16.81 2.00 4.08
C VAL A 35 17.50 2.95 5.07
N LEU A 36 18.15 4.01 4.58
CA LEU A 36 18.76 5.03 5.43
C LEU A 36 17.75 6.02 6.04
N LEU A 37 16.54 6.16 5.49
CA LEU A 37 15.47 6.97 6.08
C LEU A 37 14.66 6.15 7.09
N GLN A 38 14.30 4.92 6.72
CA GLN A 38 13.44 4.03 7.48
C GLN A 38 14.21 2.74 7.84
N PRO A 39 14.90 2.72 9.00
CA PRO A 39 15.51 1.49 9.48
C PRO A 39 14.39 0.54 9.93
N VAL A 40 14.60 -0.75 9.73
CA VAL A 40 13.61 -1.77 10.10
C VAL A 40 13.59 -1.97 11.60
N GLN A 41 14.74 -1.80 12.26
CA GLN A 41 14.86 -1.95 13.70
C GLN A 41 15.35 -0.67 14.36
N SER A 42 14.78 -0.35 15.52
CA SER A 42 15.16 0.83 16.31
C SER A 42 16.66 0.89 16.64
N GLN A 43 17.33 -0.26 16.75
CA GLN A 43 18.77 -0.37 17.02
C GLN A 43 19.65 0.06 15.84
N GLU A 44 19.18 -0.12 14.60
CA GLU A 44 19.91 0.26 13.38
C GLU A 44 20.09 1.77 13.25
N LYS A 45 19.28 2.59 13.93
CA LYS A 45 19.42 4.07 13.91
C LYS A 45 20.80 4.53 14.42
N ARG A 46 21.41 3.80 15.35
CA ARG A 46 22.64 4.22 16.05
C ARG A 46 23.92 3.93 15.27
N SER A 47 23.90 3.02 14.30
CA SER A 47 25.12 2.51 13.67
C SER A 47 25.62 3.33 12.47
N TRP A 48 24.85 4.31 11.96
CA TRP A 48 25.17 5.01 10.71
C TRP A 48 25.52 6.48 10.98
N PRO A 49 26.81 6.87 11.02
CA PRO A 49 27.18 8.28 11.11
C PRO A 49 26.75 9.03 9.84
N ASN A 50 26.29 10.28 10.00
CA ASN A 50 25.78 11.14 8.91
C ASN A 50 24.67 10.48 8.07
N ARG A 51 23.81 9.68 8.71
CA ARG A 51 22.76 8.89 8.06
C ARG A 51 21.88 9.69 7.12
N GLU A 52 21.38 10.84 7.59
CA GLU A 52 20.49 11.70 6.81
C GLU A 52 21.19 12.28 5.58
N ALA A 53 22.40 12.81 5.74
CA ALA A 53 23.20 13.31 4.62
C ALA A 53 23.51 12.21 3.59
N ARG A 54 23.78 10.98 4.03
CA ARG A 54 23.95 9.83 3.13
C ARG A 54 22.65 9.47 2.41
N ALA A 55 21.52 9.47 3.13
CA ALA A 55 20.21 9.21 2.54
C ALA A 55 19.90 10.23 1.44
N ASP A 56 20.20 11.51 1.68
CA ASP A 56 19.99 12.60 0.73
C ASP A 56 20.93 12.50 -0.48
N ALA A 57 22.18 12.11 -0.29
CA ALA A 57 23.11 11.86 -1.39
C ALA A 57 22.61 10.72 -2.30
N HIS A 58 22.15 9.61 -1.72
CA HIS A 58 21.56 8.50 -2.46
C HIS A 58 20.27 8.92 -3.17
N LEU A 59 19.41 9.72 -2.51
CA LEU A 59 18.17 10.24 -3.09
C LEU A 59 18.45 11.12 -4.31
N ALA A 60 19.42 12.04 -4.19
CA ALA A 60 19.81 12.93 -5.28
C ALA A 60 20.36 12.15 -6.49
N LEU A 61 21.18 11.14 -6.24
CA LEU A 61 21.72 10.28 -7.30
C LEU A 61 20.62 9.44 -7.97
N ALA A 62 19.68 8.89 -7.19
CA ALA A 62 18.53 8.17 -7.75
C ALA A 62 17.71 9.06 -8.68
N VAL A 63 17.38 10.28 -8.24
CA VAL A 63 16.64 11.26 -9.04
C VAL A 63 17.41 11.63 -10.31
N ASN A 64 18.73 11.86 -10.22
CA ASN A 64 19.56 12.18 -11.39
C ASN A 64 19.54 11.06 -12.44
N LEU A 65 19.71 9.81 -12.01
CA LEU A 65 19.69 8.65 -12.92
C LEU A 65 18.31 8.38 -13.52
N HIS A 66 17.24 8.68 -12.77
CA HIS A 66 15.84 8.47 -13.16
C HIS A 66 15.31 9.53 -14.14
N SER A 67 15.78 10.78 -14.01
CA SER A 67 15.26 11.94 -14.75
C SER A 67 15.84 12.02 -16.17
N GLN A 68 15.47 11.06 -17.02
CA GLN A 68 15.88 10.99 -18.42
C GLN A 68 14.93 11.80 -19.31
N SER A 69 15.45 12.33 -20.43
CA SER A 69 14.65 13.14 -21.38
C SER A 69 13.52 12.35 -22.04
N ASP A 70 13.67 11.04 -22.14
CA ASP A 70 12.73 10.10 -22.73
C ASP A 70 12.06 9.19 -21.68
N LEU A 71 12.08 9.59 -20.40
CA LEU A 71 11.38 8.89 -19.34
C LEU A 71 9.90 8.66 -19.75
N GLY A 72 9.51 7.40 -19.86
CA GLY A 72 8.16 7.01 -20.29
C GLY A 72 8.04 6.57 -21.75
N GLN A 73 9.07 6.65 -22.60
CA GLN A 73 9.02 6.07 -23.96
C GLN A 73 9.12 4.54 -23.94
N SER A 74 9.91 3.97 -23.04
CA SER A 74 10.07 2.52 -22.88
C SER A 74 10.38 2.15 -21.43
N PRO A 75 9.44 2.39 -20.50
CA PRO A 75 9.66 2.15 -19.08
C PRO A 75 9.83 0.66 -18.77
N THR A 76 10.61 0.37 -17.73
CA THR A 76 10.75 -0.97 -17.16
C THR A 76 10.13 -1.03 -15.76
N LEU A 77 10.02 -2.25 -15.21
CA LEU A 77 9.61 -2.41 -13.81
C LEU A 77 10.55 -1.69 -12.85
N GLU A 78 11.87 -1.65 -13.13
CA GLU A 78 12.81 -0.85 -12.35
C GLU A 78 12.44 0.63 -12.37
N THR A 79 12.06 1.19 -13.51
CA THR A 79 11.63 2.60 -13.63
C THR A 79 10.38 2.90 -12.78
N ILE A 80 9.37 2.01 -12.81
CA ILE A 80 8.17 2.15 -11.97
C ILE A 80 8.58 2.07 -10.49
N MET A 81 9.36 1.06 -10.13
CA MET A 81 9.74 0.82 -8.74
C MET A 81 10.64 1.91 -8.17
N THR A 82 11.55 2.48 -8.96
CA THR A 82 12.30 3.68 -8.58
C THR A 82 11.36 4.79 -8.16
N SER A 83 10.32 5.08 -8.94
CA SER A 83 9.33 6.11 -8.62
C SER A 83 8.58 5.79 -7.32
N VAL A 84 8.23 4.52 -7.08
CA VAL A 84 7.63 4.06 -5.81
C VAL A 84 8.58 4.24 -4.61
N PHE A 85 9.87 3.94 -4.76
CA PHE A 85 10.87 4.14 -3.70
C PHE A 85 11.16 5.62 -3.45
N LEU A 86 11.18 6.45 -4.50
CA LEU A 86 11.27 7.90 -4.37
C LEU A 86 10.04 8.47 -3.64
N PHE A 87 8.83 7.97 -3.93
CA PHE A 87 7.63 8.28 -3.15
C PHE A 87 7.85 7.98 -1.67
N ALA A 88 8.31 6.79 -1.33
CA ALA A 88 8.54 6.39 0.06
C ALA A 88 9.59 7.28 0.74
N CYS A 89 10.69 7.62 0.06
CA CYS A 89 11.70 8.54 0.59
C CYS A 89 11.12 9.93 0.89
N GLN A 90 10.36 10.51 -0.05
CA GLN A 90 9.71 11.81 0.15
C GLN A 90 8.67 11.76 1.27
N PHE A 91 7.92 10.66 1.38
CA PHE A 91 6.99 10.43 2.48
C PHE A 91 7.68 10.41 3.84
N CYS A 92 8.81 9.70 3.96
CA CYS A 92 9.62 9.68 5.18
C CYS A 92 10.15 11.06 5.57
N LYS A 93 10.47 11.91 4.58
CA LYS A 93 10.92 13.29 4.79
C LYS A 93 9.76 14.27 5.07
N GLY A 94 8.51 13.83 5.04
CA GLY A 94 7.33 14.70 5.22
C GLY A 94 6.95 15.53 3.99
N ASN A 95 7.61 15.32 2.85
CA ASN A 95 7.37 16.06 1.61
C ASN A 95 6.18 15.45 0.85
N PHE A 96 4.95 15.63 1.36
CA PHE A 96 3.78 14.91 0.85
C PHE A 96 3.42 15.26 -0.59
N ASP A 97 3.57 16.50 -1.02
CA ASP A 97 3.33 16.86 -2.43
C ASP A 97 4.32 16.19 -3.39
N ALA A 98 5.61 16.15 -3.00
CA ALA A 98 6.64 15.46 -3.77
C ALA A 98 6.41 13.94 -3.78
N ALA A 99 5.95 13.37 -2.66
CA ALA A 99 5.55 11.98 -2.59
C ALA A 99 4.40 11.70 -3.57
N ARG A 100 3.31 12.47 -3.50
CA ARG A 100 2.17 12.36 -4.42
C ARG A 100 2.58 12.44 -5.88
N PHE A 101 3.48 13.37 -6.24
CA PHE A 101 4.02 13.47 -7.58
C PHE A 101 4.71 12.17 -8.04
N ARG A 102 5.60 11.61 -7.21
CA ARG A 102 6.31 10.35 -7.52
C ARG A 102 5.38 9.15 -7.64
N LEU A 103 4.28 9.13 -6.88
CA LEU A 103 3.29 8.08 -6.99
C LEU A 103 2.48 8.18 -8.29
N ARG A 104 2.13 9.39 -8.73
CA ARG A 104 1.51 9.61 -10.04
C ARG A 104 2.46 9.28 -11.20
N GLU A 105 3.74 9.58 -11.06
CA GLU A 105 4.78 9.17 -12.02
C GLU A 105 4.83 7.64 -12.15
N ALA A 106 4.86 6.90 -11.03
CA ALA A 106 4.78 5.43 -11.04
C ALA A 106 3.51 4.92 -11.74
N ALA A 107 2.34 5.51 -11.46
CA ALA A 107 1.08 5.16 -12.10
C ALA A 107 1.11 5.37 -13.63
N ALA A 108 1.57 6.53 -14.08
CA ALA A 108 1.70 6.83 -15.50
C ALA A 108 2.65 5.86 -16.22
N LEU A 109 3.78 5.51 -15.60
CA LEU A 109 4.72 4.53 -16.16
C LEU A 109 4.11 3.13 -16.26
N ALA A 110 3.28 2.72 -15.28
CA ALA A 110 2.56 1.45 -15.31
C ALA A 110 1.49 1.42 -16.42
N GLU A 111 0.80 2.54 -16.65
CA GLU A 111 -0.16 2.69 -17.75
C GLU A 111 0.51 2.59 -19.12
N VAL A 112 1.68 3.22 -19.30
CA VAL A 112 2.49 3.08 -20.52
C VAL A 112 2.86 1.61 -20.77
N MET A 113 3.23 0.87 -19.72
CA MET A 113 3.50 -0.57 -19.82
C MET A 113 2.24 -1.43 -20.05
N ASN A 114 1.04 -0.84 -20.00
CA ASN A 114 -0.25 -1.51 -20.11
C ASN A 114 -0.40 -2.67 -19.12
N LEU A 115 0.07 -2.49 -17.87
CA LEU A 115 0.06 -3.56 -16.87
C LEU A 115 -1.36 -4.04 -16.51
N ASP A 116 -2.37 -3.19 -16.69
CA ASP A 116 -3.79 -3.52 -16.46
C ASP A 116 -4.43 -4.32 -17.61
N LYS A 117 -3.72 -4.55 -18.71
CA LYS A 117 -4.23 -5.19 -19.92
C LYS A 117 -3.69 -6.62 -20.06
N PRO A 118 -4.55 -7.65 -20.12
CA PRO A 118 -4.15 -9.04 -20.33
C PRO A 118 -3.26 -9.25 -21.57
N GLU A 119 -3.49 -8.46 -22.62
CA GLU A 119 -2.76 -8.53 -23.88
C GLU A 119 -1.25 -8.23 -23.71
N SER A 120 -0.88 -7.46 -22.69
CA SER A 120 0.52 -7.12 -22.40
C SER A 120 1.33 -8.31 -21.85
N TYR A 121 0.68 -9.41 -21.47
CA TYR A 121 1.30 -10.57 -20.86
C TYR A 121 1.65 -11.70 -21.84
N GLY A 122 1.10 -11.69 -23.06
CA GLY A 122 1.16 -12.87 -23.94
C GLY A 122 2.55 -13.30 -24.43
N ARG A 123 3.51 -12.38 -24.56
CA ARG A 123 4.84 -12.63 -25.18
C ARG A 123 6.03 -12.48 -24.22
N ILE A 124 5.78 -12.46 -22.91
CA ILE A 124 6.81 -12.26 -21.88
C ILE A 124 7.00 -13.53 -21.04
N GLY A 125 8.17 -13.71 -20.43
CA GLY A 125 8.45 -14.87 -19.58
C GLY A 125 7.62 -14.87 -18.30
N ASP A 126 7.33 -16.05 -17.74
CA ASP A 126 6.42 -16.19 -16.59
C ASP A 126 6.88 -15.44 -15.34
N THR A 127 8.18 -15.39 -15.07
CA THR A 127 8.75 -14.56 -14.00
C THR A 127 8.44 -13.07 -14.19
N GLU A 128 8.49 -12.58 -15.44
CA GLU A 128 8.16 -11.19 -15.75
C GLU A 128 6.67 -10.91 -15.62
N LYS A 129 5.81 -11.86 -16.06
CA LYS A 129 4.36 -11.77 -15.87
C LYS A 129 4.00 -11.61 -14.38
N GLN A 130 4.56 -12.48 -13.53
CA GLN A 130 4.32 -12.43 -12.10
C GLN A 130 4.80 -11.12 -11.46
N ARG A 131 5.99 -10.62 -11.85
CA ARG A 131 6.50 -9.34 -11.35
C ARG A 131 5.61 -8.17 -11.77
N ARG A 132 5.17 -8.12 -13.03
CA ARG A 132 4.23 -7.11 -13.52
C ARG A 132 2.92 -7.09 -12.75
N LEU A 133 2.32 -8.26 -12.54
CA LEU A 133 1.08 -8.37 -11.76
C LEU A 133 1.27 -7.89 -10.31
N ARG A 134 2.35 -8.31 -9.64
CA ARG A 134 2.65 -7.84 -8.27
C ARG A 134 2.86 -6.34 -8.21
N THR A 135 3.58 -5.77 -9.18
CA THR A 135 3.79 -4.32 -9.27
C THR A 135 2.47 -3.58 -9.42
N LEU A 136 1.58 -4.02 -10.33
CA LEU A 136 0.27 -3.41 -10.52
C LEU A 136 -0.56 -3.42 -9.22
N ILE A 137 -0.68 -4.59 -8.57
CA ILE A 137 -1.50 -4.72 -7.37
C ILE A 137 -0.93 -3.88 -6.23
N SER A 138 0.39 -3.97 -6.01
CA SER A 138 1.06 -3.22 -4.95
C SER A 138 0.96 -1.71 -5.17
N LEU A 139 1.12 -1.23 -6.42
CA LEU A 139 0.97 0.18 -6.75
C LEU A 139 -0.46 0.66 -6.47
N THR A 140 -1.46 -0.15 -6.83
CA THR A 140 -2.87 0.12 -6.53
C THR A 140 -3.07 0.25 -5.01
N ILE A 141 -2.56 -0.71 -4.23
CA ILE A 141 -2.66 -0.69 -2.76
C ILE A 141 -2.02 0.56 -2.18
N ILE A 142 -0.78 0.89 -2.59
CA ILE A 142 -0.05 2.07 -2.11
C ILE A 142 -0.86 3.34 -2.43
N GLU A 143 -1.38 3.46 -3.64
CA GLU A 143 -2.19 4.61 -4.05
C GLU A 143 -3.44 4.77 -3.19
N ARG A 144 -4.20 3.69 -2.95
CA ARG A 144 -5.43 3.73 -2.15
C ARG A 144 -5.18 4.04 -0.68
N ILE A 145 -4.18 3.42 -0.07
CA ILE A 145 -3.79 3.72 1.32
C ILE A 145 -3.36 5.19 1.42
N TYR A 146 -2.51 5.64 0.51
CA TYR A 146 -2.03 7.01 0.51
C TYR A 146 -3.21 8.00 0.32
N SER A 147 -4.22 7.63 -0.49
CA SER A 147 -5.42 8.46 -0.75
C SER A 147 -6.21 8.72 0.53
N VAL A 148 -6.39 7.69 1.35
CA VAL A 148 -7.08 7.79 2.65
C VAL A 148 -6.20 8.49 3.71
N GLN A 149 -4.88 8.36 3.63
CA GLN A 149 -3.95 8.99 4.58
C GLN A 149 -3.75 10.48 4.33
N ARG A 150 -3.71 10.90 3.06
CA ARG A 150 -3.33 12.25 2.63
C ARG A 150 -4.35 12.90 1.74
N ASP A 151 -5.57 12.37 1.77
CA ASP A 151 -6.73 13.14 1.38
C ASP A 151 -6.70 13.59 -0.09
N TYR A 152 -6.13 12.75 -0.96
CA TYR A 152 -6.05 13.02 -2.39
C TYR A 152 -6.84 11.97 -3.18
N ILE A 153 -7.35 12.37 -4.34
CA ILE A 153 -8.12 11.51 -5.22
C ILE A 153 -7.16 10.62 -6.03
N PRO A 154 -7.31 9.28 -5.99
CA PRO A 154 -6.48 8.37 -6.76
C PRO A 154 -6.66 8.61 -8.26
N ALA A 155 -5.57 8.52 -9.02
CA ALA A 155 -5.58 8.69 -10.47
C ALA A 155 -5.83 7.35 -11.19
N THR A 156 -5.37 6.23 -10.62
CA THR A 156 -5.55 4.93 -11.27
C THR A 156 -6.97 4.39 -11.14
N LYS A 157 -7.39 3.62 -12.13
CA LYS A 157 -8.67 2.90 -12.12
C LYS A 157 -8.71 1.85 -11.01
N LEU A 158 -9.92 1.56 -10.54
CA LEU A 158 -10.14 0.51 -9.55
C LEU A 158 -9.75 -0.86 -10.11
N LEU A 159 -8.88 -1.58 -9.41
CA LEU A 159 -8.55 -2.96 -9.74
C LEU A 159 -9.60 -3.90 -9.13
N SER A 160 -10.70 -4.11 -9.86
CA SER A 160 -11.78 -4.99 -9.40
C SER A 160 -11.32 -6.44 -9.28
N ARG A 161 -11.99 -7.22 -8.42
CA ARG A 161 -11.74 -8.67 -8.27
C ARG A 161 -11.87 -9.42 -9.59
N ASN A 162 -12.84 -9.06 -10.43
CA ASN A 162 -13.03 -9.67 -11.75
C ASN A 162 -11.84 -9.37 -12.66
N LYS A 163 -11.34 -8.12 -12.65
CA LYS A 163 -10.17 -7.74 -13.44
C LYS A 163 -8.90 -8.44 -12.96
N LEU A 164 -8.73 -8.57 -11.64
CA LEU A 164 -7.64 -9.35 -11.07
C LEU A 164 -7.70 -10.81 -11.51
N GLN A 165 -8.88 -11.44 -11.46
CA GLN A 165 -9.06 -12.83 -11.91
C GLN A 165 -8.75 -12.99 -13.41
N GLU A 166 -9.17 -12.04 -14.23
CA GLU A 166 -8.85 -12.01 -15.67
C GLU A 166 -7.33 -11.97 -15.90
N LEU A 167 -6.62 -11.10 -15.20
CA LEU A 167 -5.16 -10.99 -15.28
C LEU A 167 -4.46 -12.25 -14.76
N GLN A 168 -4.95 -12.84 -13.67
CA GLN A 168 -4.42 -14.11 -13.14
C GLN A 168 -4.60 -15.24 -14.14
N ASN A 169 -5.76 -15.34 -14.78
CA ASN A 169 -6.04 -16.34 -15.81
C ASN A 169 -5.13 -16.15 -17.03
N ALA A 170 -4.82 -14.91 -17.42
CA ALA A 170 -3.90 -14.61 -18.53
C ALA A 170 -2.44 -15.03 -18.23
N ILE A 171 -2.08 -15.14 -16.96
CA ILE A 171 -0.73 -15.51 -16.51
C ILE A 171 -0.64 -17.00 -16.15
N ALA A 172 -1.76 -17.65 -15.83
CA ALA A 172 -1.83 -19.06 -15.47
C ALA A 172 -1.31 -19.95 -16.61
N SER A 173 -0.06 -20.41 -16.49
CA SER A 173 0.50 -21.45 -17.36
C SER A 173 0.10 -22.83 -16.82
N SER A 174 -0.07 -23.80 -17.72
CA SER A 174 -0.48 -25.17 -17.39
C SER A 174 0.59 -26.00 -16.66
N HIS A 175 1.70 -25.39 -16.21
CA HIS A 175 2.87 -26.16 -15.79
C HIS A 175 3.62 -25.76 -14.52
N ASP A 176 3.31 -24.65 -13.84
CA ASP A 176 4.25 -24.15 -12.81
C ASP A 176 3.76 -24.37 -11.37
N ARG A 177 4.41 -25.32 -10.69
CA ARG A 177 4.53 -25.32 -9.22
C ARG A 177 5.37 -24.09 -8.86
N GLY A 178 4.72 -22.93 -8.76
CA GLY A 178 5.38 -21.69 -8.34
C GLY A 178 6.16 -21.91 -7.04
N GLU A 179 7.35 -21.31 -6.93
CA GLU A 179 8.10 -21.29 -5.66
C GLU A 179 7.16 -20.86 -4.53
N SER A 180 7.21 -21.55 -3.38
CA SER A 180 6.32 -21.29 -2.24
C SER A 180 6.29 -19.81 -1.83
N GLU A 181 7.44 -19.13 -1.90
CA GLU A 181 7.55 -17.69 -1.63
C GLU A 181 6.71 -16.81 -2.57
N ASN A 182 6.63 -17.18 -3.85
CA ASN A 182 5.87 -16.43 -4.87
C ASN A 182 4.36 -16.57 -4.64
N ILE A 183 3.91 -17.76 -4.24
CA ILE A 183 2.51 -18.04 -3.88
C ILE A 183 2.12 -17.23 -2.65
N ILE A 184 2.93 -17.30 -1.59
CA ILE A 184 2.70 -16.56 -0.34
C ILE A 184 2.71 -15.04 -0.58
N ALA A 185 3.65 -14.53 -1.37
CA ALA A 185 3.70 -13.09 -1.69
C ALA A 185 2.44 -12.64 -2.44
N MET A 186 1.95 -13.45 -3.39
CA MET A 186 0.70 -13.16 -4.10
C MET A 186 -0.51 -13.23 -3.17
N GLU A 187 -0.58 -14.21 -2.27
CA GLU A 187 -1.64 -14.32 -1.27
C GLU A 187 -1.68 -13.09 -0.34
N CYS A 188 -0.54 -12.68 0.20
CA CYS A 188 -0.45 -11.50 1.08
C CYS A 188 -0.89 -10.22 0.36
N ILE A 189 -0.40 -10.00 -0.86
CA ILE A 189 -0.73 -8.82 -1.65
C ILE A 189 -2.22 -8.83 -2.05
N SER A 190 -2.79 -9.99 -2.38
CA SER A 190 -4.22 -10.12 -2.72
C SER A 190 -5.11 -9.85 -1.51
N ASN A 191 -4.78 -10.43 -0.34
CA ASN A 191 -5.47 -10.15 0.91
C ASN A 191 -5.43 -8.66 1.29
N MET A 192 -4.29 -8.00 1.03
CA MET A 192 -4.15 -6.56 1.25
C MET A 192 -4.97 -5.75 0.26
N LEU A 193 -5.02 -6.14 -1.03
CA LEU A 193 -5.87 -5.49 -2.03
C LEU A 193 -7.34 -5.55 -1.62
N GLU A 194 -7.81 -6.69 -1.13
CA GLU A 194 -9.18 -6.83 -0.62
C GLU A 194 -9.49 -5.88 0.54
N GLN A 195 -8.48 -5.41 1.29
CA GLN A 195 -8.72 -4.42 2.33
C GLN A 195 -8.97 -3.02 1.77
N VAL A 196 -8.64 -2.74 0.50
CA VAL A 196 -8.64 -1.39 -0.10
C VAL A 196 -9.35 -1.32 -1.45
N ASP A 197 -9.94 -2.41 -1.92
CA ASP A 197 -10.55 -2.57 -3.25
C ASP A 197 -11.83 -1.74 -3.46
N PHE A 198 -12.42 -1.20 -2.40
CA PHE A 198 -13.60 -0.34 -2.42
C PHE A 198 -13.25 1.15 -2.43
N ILE A 199 -11.97 1.50 -2.28
CA ILE A 199 -11.52 2.89 -2.19
C ILE A 199 -11.52 3.49 -3.61
N ASP A 200 -12.53 4.28 -3.90
CA ASP A 200 -12.71 5.02 -5.15
C ASP A 200 -12.72 6.54 -4.91
N PRO A 201 -12.80 7.38 -5.96
CA PRO A 201 -12.91 8.83 -5.79
C PRO A 201 -14.10 9.27 -4.94
N ASP A 202 -15.25 8.59 -5.02
CA ASP A 202 -16.49 9.03 -4.36
C ASP A 202 -16.43 8.82 -2.85
N ILE A 203 -15.88 7.68 -2.39
CA ILE A 203 -15.68 7.47 -0.96
C ILE A 203 -14.60 8.38 -0.39
N ILE A 204 -13.57 8.70 -1.16
CA ILE A 204 -12.54 9.69 -0.76
C ILE A 204 -13.18 11.07 -0.62
N LYS A 205 -14.01 11.51 -1.57
CA LYS A 205 -14.78 12.76 -1.45
C LYS A 205 -15.67 12.78 -0.22
N CYS A 206 -16.35 11.67 0.09
CA CYS A 206 -17.18 11.56 1.28
C CYS A 206 -16.36 11.64 2.57
N TRP A 207 -15.20 10.97 2.64
CA TRP A 207 -14.27 11.10 3.77
C TRP A 207 -13.74 12.52 3.97
N LYS A 208 -13.70 13.32 2.90
CA LYS A 208 -13.34 14.74 2.96
C LYS A 208 -14.48 15.66 3.36
N GLY A 209 -15.72 15.22 3.17
CA GLY A 209 -16.88 16.09 3.20
C GLY A 209 -17.03 16.95 1.93
N PHE A 210 -16.20 16.74 0.90
CA PHE A 210 -16.35 17.43 -0.39
C PHE A 210 -17.67 17.06 -1.08
N CYS A 211 -18.24 15.91 -0.75
CA CYS A 211 -19.59 15.54 -1.17
C CYS A 211 -20.65 16.57 -0.74
N TRP A 212 -20.45 17.35 0.33
CA TRP A 212 -21.43 18.36 0.77
C TRP A 212 -21.35 19.68 0.00
N GLU A 213 -20.27 19.89 -0.76
CA GLU A 213 -20.02 21.13 -1.53
C GLU A 213 -20.53 21.03 -2.98
N GLU A 214 -20.92 19.83 -3.43
CA GLU A 214 -21.40 19.58 -4.79
C GLU A 214 -22.88 19.99 -4.95
N GLU A 215 -23.23 20.56 -6.10
CA GLU A 215 -24.62 20.94 -6.43
C GLU A 215 -25.58 19.73 -6.45
N ALA A 216 -25.06 18.56 -6.85
CA ALA A 216 -25.78 17.29 -6.89
C ALA A 216 -24.94 16.21 -6.18
N PRO A 217 -24.99 16.15 -4.85
CA PRO A 217 -24.01 15.39 -4.08
C PRO A 217 -24.26 13.89 -4.18
N THR A 218 -23.22 13.13 -4.56
CA THR A 218 -23.24 11.66 -4.51
C THR A 218 -22.63 11.17 -3.20
N HIS A 219 -23.46 10.99 -2.18
CA HIS A 219 -23.02 10.47 -0.90
C HIS A 219 -22.88 8.95 -0.90
N VAL A 220 -21.89 8.46 -0.16
CA VAL A 220 -21.83 7.06 0.23
C VAL A 220 -23.06 6.73 1.09
N THR A 221 -23.74 5.63 0.75
CA THR A 221 -25.00 5.30 1.42
C THR A 221 -24.77 4.57 2.75
N ARG A 222 -25.75 4.65 3.65
CA ARG A 222 -25.78 3.87 4.91
C ARG A 222 -25.62 2.36 4.65
N SER A 223 -26.27 1.81 3.62
CA SER A 223 -26.17 0.38 3.30
C SER A 223 -24.78 0.01 2.78
N THR A 224 -24.12 0.86 2.00
CA THR A 224 -22.74 0.67 1.55
C THR A 224 -21.78 0.61 2.74
N ILE A 225 -21.86 1.56 3.67
CA ILE A 225 -20.98 1.56 4.84
C ILE A 225 -21.24 0.34 5.73
N LEU A 226 -22.50 -0.03 5.94
CA LEU A 226 -22.86 -1.22 6.73
C LEU A 226 -22.28 -2.50 6.13
N ALA A 227 -22.41 -2.67 4.81
CA ALA A 227 -21.86 -3.82 4.10
C ALA A 227 -20.33 -3.90 4.24
N LEU A 228 -19.64 -2.77 4.14
CA LEU A 228 -18.19 -2.71 4.34
C LEU A 228 -17.79 -2.99 5.78
N LEU A 229 -18.43 -2.38 6.78
CA LEU A 229 -18.15 -2.64 8.20
C LEU A 229 -18.37 -4.12 8.55
N ARG A 230 -19.44 -4.73 8.05
CA ARG A 230 -19.71 -6.16 8.21
C ARG A 230 -18.67 -7.03 7.49
N ARG A 231 -18.23 -6.67 6.28
CA ARG A 231 -17.12 -7.35 5.59
C ARG A 231 -15.88 -7.41 6.48
N TYR A 232 -15.54 -6.31 7.14
CA TYR A 232 -14.37 -6.27 8.02
C TYR A 232 -14.59 -6.92 9.38
N ARG A 233 -15.77 -7.43 9.77
CA ARG A 233 -15.91 -8.21 11.01
C ARG A 233 -15.12 -9.51 10.95
N ILE A 234 -15.06 -10.12 9.79
CA ILE A 234 -14.35 -11.39 9.58
C ILE A 234 -12.89 -11.08 9.24
N PRO A 235 -11.91 -11.50 10.06
CA PRO A 235 -10.51 -11.33 9.72
C PRO A 235 -10.12 -12.22 8.51
N PRO A 236 -9.19 -11.78 7.66
CA PRO A 236 -8.66 -12.62 6.59
C PRO A 236 -8.01 -13.88 7.17
N GLN A 237 -8.19 -15.00 6.46
CA GLN A 237 -7.56 -16.26 6.78
C GLN A 237 -6.24 -16.36 6.04
N PHE A 238 -5.18 -16.73 6.73
CA PHE A 238 -3.86 -16.89 6.14
C PHE A 238 -3.50 -18.37 6.04
N SER A 239 -3.06 -18.80 4.86
CA SER A 239 -2.57 -20.16 4.66
C SER A 239 -1.26 -20.34 5.42
N GLY A 240 -1.28 -21.15 6.48
CA GLY A 240 -0.09 -21.46 7.28
C GLY A 240 0.87 -22.40 6.55
N LEU A 241 1.60 -21.89 5.55
CA LEU A 241 2.68 -22.64 4.92
C LEU A 241 3.91 -22.64 5.84
N SER A 242 4.36 -23.83 6.24
CA SER A 242 5.49 -24.00 7.15
C SER A 242 6.80 -23.50 6.51
N GLY A 243 7.54 -22.67 7.25
CA GLY A 243 8.93 -22.30 6.91
C GLY A 243 9.16 -20.90 6.35
N VAL A 244 8.13 -20.08 6.13
CA VAL A 244 8.30 -18.67 5.71
C VAL A 244 7.75 -17.73 6.79
N ASP A 245 8.60 -16.82 7.29
CA ASP A 245 8.18 -15.77 8.23
C ASP A 245 7.31 -14.72 7.51
N THR A 246 6.00 -14.79 7.76
CA THR A 246 4.96 -13.92 7.20
C THR A 246 4.35 -13.01 8.26
N HIS A 247 4.88 -13.01 9.48
CA HIS A 247 4.29 -12.29 10.62
C HIS A 247 4.17 -10.78 10.35
N ALA A 248 5.18 -10.18 9.72
CA ALA A 248 5.14 -8.76 9.37
C ALA A 248 4.06 -8.41 8.33
N GLN A 249 3.82 -9.27 7.35
CA GLN A 249 2.78 -9.09 6.33
C GLN A 249 1.40 -9.26 6.94
N HIS A 250 1.19 -10.30 7.75
CA HIS A 250 -0.08 -10.52 8.45
C HIS A 250 -0.40 -9.36 9.40
N ALA A 251 0.61 -8.85 10.12
CA ALA A 251 0.45 -7.70 10.98
C ALA A 251 -0.01 -6.46 10.19
N ASP A 252 0.60 -6.13 9.05
CA ASP A 252 0.17 -4.97 8.25
C ASP A 252 -1.23 -5.13 7.68
N ILE A 253 -1.61 -6.33 7.22
CA ILE A 253 -2.97 -6.59 6.74
C ILE A 253 -3.99 -6.40 7.86
N LEU A 254 -3.76 -6.98 9.03
CA LEU A 254 -4.71 -6.91 10.15
C LEU A 254 -4.79 -5.51 10.77
N VAL A 255 -3.66 -4.80 10.88
CA VAL A 255 -3.66 -3.40 11.34
C VAL A 255 -4.35 -2.50 10.32
N THR A 256 -4.13 -2.73 9.03
CA THR A 256 -4.84 -1.99 7.96
C THR A 256 -6.34 -2.25 8.00
N ARG A 257 -6.78 -3.50 8.21
CA ARG A 257 -8.19 -3.85 8.42
C ARG A 257 -8.82 -2.99 9.52
N HIS A 258 -8.20 -2.93 10.69
CA HIS A 258 -8.73 -2.14 11.82
C HIS A 258 -8.72 -0.63 11.54
N TRP A 259 -7.67 -0.14 10.88
CA TRP A 259 -7.58 1.25 10.46
C TRP A 259 -8.68 1.63 9.46
N ILE A 260 -9.02 0.75 8.51
CA ILE A 260 -10.12 0.96 7.59
C ILE A 260 -11.48 0.91 8.31
N ARG A 261 -11.67 -0.01 9.27
CA ARG A 261 -12.90 -0.06 10.08
C ARG A 261 -13.18 1.25 10.80
N ILE A 262 -12.18 1.82 11.49
CA ILE A 262 -12.39 3.08 12.20
C ILE A 262 -12.61 4.26 11.24
N LYS A 263 -11.98 4.24 10.06
CA LYS A 263 -12.24 5.22 8.99
C LYS A 263 -13.66 5.14 8.46
N LEU A 264 -14.19 3.94 8.24
CA LEU A 264 -15.57 3.72 7.80
C LEU A 264 -16.59 4.11 8.87
N TRP A 265 -16.32 3.78 10.13
CA TRP A 265 -17.18 4.20 11.23
C TRP A 265 -17.19 5.73 11.40
N SER A 266 -16.02 6.38 11.30
CA SER A 266 -15.92 7.84 11.32
C SER A 266 -16.66 8.48 10.14
N LEU A 267 -16.69 7.83 8.99
CA LEU A 267 -17.46 8.27 7.82
C LEU A 267 -18.97 8.16 8.06
N ALA A 268 -19.43 7.05 8.64
CA ALA A 268 -20.82 6.90 9.05
C ALA A 268 -21.23 7.99 10.05
N ASN A 269 -20.36 8.28 11.02
CA ASN A 269 -20.60 9.31 12.02
C ASN A 269 -20.72 10.70 11.38
N SER A 270 -19.80 11.06 10.46
CA SER A 270 -19.86 12.36 9.78
C SER A 270 -21.05 12.53 8.84
N HIS A 271 -21.69 11.43 8.42
CA HIS A 271 -22.89 11.42 7.60
C HIS A 271 -24.18 11.22 8.42
N GLY A 272 -24.09 11.24 9.76
CA GLY A 272 -25.25 11.15 10.64
C GLY A 272 -25.90 9.77 10.70
N TYR A 273 -25.17 8.71 10.34
CA TYR A 273 -25.70 7.34 10.38
C TYR A 273 -25.50 6.64 11.72
N VAL A 274 -24.66 7.20 12.61
CA VAL A 274 -24.35 6.66 13.94
C VAL A 274 -25.35 7.19 14.96
N GLU A 275 -25.98 6.28 15.70
CA GLU A 275 -27.06 6.58 16.65
C GLU A 275 -26.91 5.72 17.92
N ALA A 276 -27.32 6.24 19.07
CA ALA A 276 -27.18 5.53 20.35
C ALA A 276 -28.04 4.25 20.43
N LEU A 277 -29.22 4.24 19.81
CA LEU A 277 -30.18 3.13 19.86
C LEU A 277 -30.34 2.43 18.50
N SER A 278 -29.33 2.47 17.64
CA SER A 278 -29.36 1.76 16.35
C SER A 278 -29.54 0.25 16.56
N ASP A 279 -30.44 -0.39 15.79
CA ASP A 279 -30.55 -1.85 15.75
C ASP A 279 -29.27 -2.50 15.22
N GLU A 280 -28.58 -1.79 14.32
CA GLU A 280 -27.30 -2.19 13.75
C GLU A 280 -26.15 -1.82 14.70
N GLU A 281 -25.44 -2.84 15.20
CA GLU A 281 -24.31 -2.69 16.10
C GLU A 281 -23.22 -1.78 15.51
N GLU A 282 -22.96 -1.90 14.20
CA GLU A 282 -21.93 -1.15 13.48
C GLU A 282 -22.16 0.36 13.47
N PHE A 283 -23.40 0.81 13.72
CA PHE A 283 -23.77 2.23 13.78
C PHE A 283 -24.04 2.72 15.20
N ARG A 284 -23.61 1.98 16.22
CA ARG A 284 -23.63 2.45 17.60
C ARG A 284 -22.34 3.20 17.93
N HIS A 285 -22.39 4.05 18.96
CA HIS A 285 -21.23 4.80 19.43
C HIS A 285 -20.17 3.86 20.04
N GLU A 286 -20.63 2.80 20.70
CA GLU A 286 -19.81 1.78 21.34
C GLU A 286 -18.99 0.96 20.33
N TYR A 287 -19.41 0.92 19.06
CA TYR A 287 -18.71 0.16 18.03
C TYR A 287 -17.28 0.66 17.78
N ALA A 288 -17.04 1.97 17.93
CA ALA A 288 -15.68 2.53 17.87
C ALA A 288 -14.76 1.96 18.96
N VAL A 289 -15.31 1.72 20.16
CA VAL A 289 -14.59 1.09 21.27
C VAL A 289 -14.29 -0.37 20.96
N THR A 290 -15.26 -1.10 20.39
CA THR A 290 -15.06 -2.49 19.94
C THR A 290 -13.93 -2.59 18.91
N ILE A 291 -13.92 -1.73 17.88
CA ILE A 291 -12.84 -1.70 16.88
C ILE A 291 -11.48 -1.49 17.55
N ALA A 292 -11.40 -0.56 18.50
CA ALA A 292 -10.15 -0.25 19.18
C ALA A 292 -9.64 -1.37 20.09
N SER A 293 -10.53 -2.01 20.86
CA SER A 293 -10.17 -3.17 21.68
C SER A 293 -9.65 -4.31 20.81
N GLU A 294 -10.36 -4.64 19.72
CA GLU A 294 -9.89 -5.69 18.80
C GLU A 294 -8.56 -5.32 18.12
N ALA A 295 -8.34 -4.04 17.81
CA ALA A 295 -7.08 -3.56 17.24
C ALA A 295 -5.92 -3.71 18.24
N LEU A 296 -6.17 -3.43 19.53
CA LEU A 296 -5.19 -3.64 20.59
C LEU A 296 -4.86 -5.12 20.75
N ASP A 297 -5.87 -5.98 20.84
CA ASP A 297 -5.70 -7.43 20.94
C ASP A 297 -4.89 -7.99 19.77
N THR A 298 -5.16 -7.49 18.57
CA THR A 298 -4.40 -7.84 17.36
C THR A 298 -2.93 -7.43 17.50
N CYS A 299 -2.65 -6.19 17.90
CA CYS A 299 -1.27 -5.72 18.09
C CYS A 299 -0.50 -6.54 19.14
N LEU A 300 -1.18 -7.01 20.19
CA LEU A 300 -0.58 -7.83 21.25
C LEU A 300 -0.21 -9.24 20.80
N GLN A 301 -0.74 -9.73 19.67
CA GLN A 301 -0.40 -11.03 19.11
C GLN A 301 0.93 -11.04 18.34
N PHE A 302 1.46 -9.87 17.97
CA PHE A 302 2.68 -9.76 17.17
C PHE A 302 3.87 -9.27 18.00
N GLN A 303 5.06 -9.75 17.65
CA GLN A 303 6.29 -9.19 18.18
C GLN A 303 6.49 -7.76 17.66
N MET A 304 7.07 -6.89 18.49
CA MET A 304 7.35 -5.50 18.12
C MET A 304 8.14 -5.39 16.82
N THR A 305 9.10 -6.29 16.61
CA THR A 305 9.91 -6.39 15.38
C THR A 305 9.06 -6.58 14.11
N SER A 306 7.94 -7.29 14.18
CA SER A 306 7.01 -7.48 13.06
C SER A 306 6.20 -6.22 12.75
N LEU A 307 5.89 -5.41 13.77
CA LEU A 307 5.17 -4.15 13.64
C LEU A 307 6.09 -3.01 13.16
N GLU A 308 7.38 -3.04 13.51
CA GLU A 308 8.36 -2.02 13.11
C GLU A 308 8.69 -2.06 11.60
N VAL A 309 8.51 -3.19 10.92
CA VAL A 309 8.93 -3.40 9.51
C VAL A 309 8.36 -2.35 8.55
N HIS A 310 7.11 -1.92 8.74
CA HIS A 310 6.45 -0.97 7.84
C HIS A 310 6.59 0.49 8.31
N GLY A 311 7.33 0.73 9.40
CA GLY A 311 7.77 2.03 9.87
C GLY A 311 6.65 3.07 10.05
N ILE A 312 6.87 4.27 9.51
CA ILE A 312 5.98 5.44 9.68
C ILE A 312 4.57 5.16 9.14
N GLY A 313 4.44 4.29 8.14
CA GLY A 313 3.15 3.90 7.56
C GLY A 313 2.22 3.23 8.58
N LEU A 314 2.73 2.25 9.33
CA LEU A 314 1.97 1.61 10.42
C LEU A 314 1.80 2.55 11.61
N HIS A 315 2.82 3.34 11.96
CA HIS A 315 2.72 4.30 13.05
C HIS A 315 1.56 5.29 12.83
N ASN A 316 1.44 5.86 11.63
CA ASN A 316 0.36 6.79 11.30
C ASN A 316 -1.03 6.10 11.37
N LYS A 317 -1.15 4.84 10.95
CA LYS A 317 -2.39 4.05 11.04
C LYS A 317 -2.78 3.81 12.52
N SER A 318 -1.84 3.31 13.33
CA SER A 318 -2.06 3.01 14.75
C SER A 318 -2.33 4.26 15.59
N THR A 319 -1.61 5.35 15.34
CA THR A 319 -1.82 6.63 16.04
C THR A 319 -3.17 7.25 15.67
N TYR A 320 -3.62 7.11 14.42
CA TYR A 320 -4.96 7.57 14.01
C TYR A 320 -6.09 6.79 14.69
N THR A 321 -5.96 5.46 14.79
CA THR A 321 -6.90 4.63 15.57
C THR A 321 -6.93 5.07 17.04
N ARG A 322 -5.77 5.45 17.61
CA ARG A 322 -5.69 5.96 18.98
C ARG A 322 -6.29 7.36 19.17
N LEU A 323 -6.03 8.29 18.25
CA LEU A 323 -6.49 9.68 18.33
C LEU A 323 -7.99 9.83 18.04
N SER A 324 -8.55 9.00 17.15
CA SER A 324 -10.01 9.00 16.87
C SER A 324 -10.84 8.62 18.11
N MET A 325 -10.23 7.97 19.10
CA MET A 325 -10.83 7.69 20.41
C MET A 325 -10.72 8.84 21.42
N SER A 326 -9.78 9.77 21.21
CA SER A 326 -9.51 10.88 22.14
C SER A 326 -10.46 12.06 21.92
N CYS A 327 -11.23 12.04 20.82
CA CYS A 327 -12.16 13.10 20.45
C CYS A 327 -13.60 12.59 20.19
N PRO A 328 -14.31 12.01 21.18
CA PRO A 328 -15.77 11.81 21.06
C PRO A 328 -16.57 13.03 21.55
N PHE A 329 -15.93 14.06 22.13
CA PHE A 329 -16.62 15.17 22.81
C PHE A 329 -15.93 16.51 22.55
N SER A 330 -16.11 17.10 21.36
CA SER A 330 -15.92 18.56 21.19
C SER A 330 -16.59 19.10 19.93
N GLN A 331 -17.81 18.66 19.61
CA GLN A 331 -18.70 19.42 18.72
C GLN A 331 -20.13 19.32 19.25
N THR A 332 -20.42 20.18 20.22
CA THR A 332 -21.76 20.75 20.48
C THR A 332 -21.66 22.24 20.22
#